data_AF-A0A241W0V7-F1
#
_entry.id   AF-A0A241W0V7-F1
#
_cell.length_a   1.000
_cell.length_b   1.000
_cell.length_c   1.000
_cell.angle_alpha   90.00
_cell.angle_beta   90.00
_cell.angle_gamma   90.00
#
_symmetry.space_group_name_H-M   'P 1'
#
loop_
_entity.id
_entity.type
_entity.pdbx_description
1 polymer ?
#
loop_
_entity_poly.entity_id
_entity_poly.type
_entity_poly.pdbx_seq_one_letter_code
_entity_poly.pdbx_strand_id
1 'polypeptide(L)' 'MTDTVQARKDLEFCSAELSKYQDLSRVGLRHSELIAIDNVMIRLKEQIKNLRSVLIYEHKYPINHFD' A
#
# COMPACT_ATOMS: atom_id res chain seq x y z
N MET A 1 4.52 -20.86 -0.47
CA MET A 1 4.44 -19.87 -1.58
C MET A 1 3.16 -19.02 -1.46
N THR A 2 2.96 -18.38 -0.31
CA THR A 2 1.74 -17.60 -0.01
C THR A 2 2.02 -16.10 0.02
N ASP A 3 3.30 -15.69 0.20
CA ASP A 3 3.69 -14.31 0.44
C ASP A 3 3.52 -13.38 -0.76
N THR A 4 3.83 -13.82 -1.98
CA THR A 4 3.74 -12.95 -3.17
C THR A 4 2.31 -12.74 -3.64
N VAL A 5 1.46 -13.77 -3.59
CA VAL A 5 0.03 -13.64 -3.92
C VAL A 5 -0.68 -12.75 -2.89
N GLN A 6 -0.36 -12.91 -1.60
CA GLN A 6 -0.91 -12.06 -0.55
C GLN A 6 -0.41 -10.61 -0.68
N ALA A 7 0.89 -10.42 -0.91
CA ALA A 7 1.47 -9.08 -1.10
C ALA A 7 0.87 -8.33 -2.30
N ARG A 8 0.49 -9.03 -3.38
CA ARG A 8 -0.22 -8.41 -4.52
C ARG A 8 -1.65 -7.99 -4.14
N LYS A 9 -2.38 -8.84 -3.42
CA LYS A 9 -3.73 -8.49 -2.92
C LYS A 9 -3.70 -7.32 -1.96
N ASP A 10 -2.73 -7.31 -1.03
CA ASP A 10 -2.55 -6.23 -0.08
C ASP A 10 -2.17 -4.93 -0.80
N LEU A 11 -1.36 -5.01 -1.87
CA LEU A 11 -1.00 -3.85 -2.69
C LEU A 11 -2.21 -3.26 -3.40
N GLU A 12 -3.05 -4.10 -4.00
CA GLU A 12 -4.31 -3.69 -4.64
C GLU A 12 -5.26 -3.05 -3.62
N PHE A 13 -5.41 -3.66 -2.46
CA PHE A 13 -6.22 -3.14 -1.36
C PHE A 13 -5.72 -1.77 -0.89
N CYS A 14 -4.43 -1.64 -0.52
CA CYS A 14 -3.87 -0.39 -0.05
C CYS A 14 -3.96 0.72 -1.11
N SER A 15 -3.82 0.38 -2.40
CA SER A 15 -3.95 1.33 -3.50
C SER A 15 -5.39 1.82 -3.68
N ALA A 16 -6.37 0.92 -3.63
CA ALA A 16 -7.78 1.27 -3.68
C ALA A 16 -8.19 2.14 -2.48
N GLU A 17 -7.71 1.78 -1.29
CA GLU A 17 -7.98 2.51 -0.06
C GLU A 17 -7.34 3.92 -0.11
N LEU A 18 -6.11 4.04 -0.61
CA LEU A 18 -5.45 5.34 -0.81
C LEU A 18 -6.25 6.23 -1.76
N SER A 19 -6.80 5.67 -2.85
CA SER A 19 -7.65 6.42 -3.79
C SER A 19 -8.89 7.01 -3.11
N LYS A 20 -9.56 6.24 -2.24
CA LYS A 20 -10.72 6.73 -1.49
C LYS A 20 -10.37 7.93 -0.62
N TYR A 21 -9.24 7.87 0.10
CA TYR A 21 -8.79 8.98 0.95
C TYR A 21 -8.35 10.20 0.13
N GLN A 22 -7.81 10.01 -1.07
CA GLN A 22 -7.52 11.10 -2.01
C GLN A 22 -8.79 11.78 -2.54
N ASP A 23 -9.84 11.02 -2.81
CA ASP A 23 -11.12 11.60 -3.21
C ASP A 23 -11.82 12.28 -2.04
N LEU A 24 -11.70 11.72 -0.83
CA LEU A 24 -12.20 12.31 0.40
C LEU A 24 -11.50 13.63 0.75
N SER A 25 -10.19 13.75 0.52
CA SER A 25 -9.47 15.01 0.81
C SER A 25 -9.87 16.16 -0.11
N ARG A 26 -10.55 15.89 -1.23
CA ARG A 26 -11.07 16.89 -2.17
C ARG A 26 -12.46 17.41 -1.80
N VAL A 27 -13.15 16.79 -0.83
CA VAL A 27 -14.43 17.31 -0.34
C VAL A 27 -14.21 18.34 0.78
N GLY A 28 -15.20 19.19 1.03
CA GLY A 28 -15.13 20.30 1.99
C GLY A 28 -15.06 19.84 3.44
N LEU A 29 -13.89 19.35 3.85
CA LEU A 29 -13.60 18.83 5.19
C LEU A 29 -13.07 19.91 6.12
N ARG A 30 -13.22 19.68 7.43
CA ARG A 30 -12.57 20.49 8.45
C ARG A 30 -11.08 20.17 8.49
N HIS A 31 -10.30 21.13 8.97
CA HIS A 31 -8.85 21.01 9.10
C HIS A 31 -8.42 19.76 9.90
N SER A 32 -9.12 19.44 10.99
CA SER A 32 -8.87 18.24 11.79
C SER A 32 -9.10 16.94 11.03
N GLU A 33 -10.13 16.90 10.17
CA GLU A 33 -10.46 15.75 9.31
C GLU A 33 -9.40 15.59 8.21
N LEU A 34 -8.92 16.69 7.64
CA LEU A 34 -7.82 16.69 6.66
C LEU A 34 -6.52 16.16 7.27
N ILE A 35 -6.15 16.57 8.50
CA ILE A 35 -4.96 16.04 9.19
C ILE A 35 -5.11 14.53 9.44
N ALA A 36 -6.29 14.08 9.85
CA ALA A 36 -6.54 12.66 10.07
C ALA A 36 -6.37 11.85 8.78
N ILE A 37 -6.92 12.34 7.67
CA ILE A 37 -6.80 11.73 6.34
C ILE A 37 -5.34 11.72 5.87
N ASP A 38 -4.61 12.82 6.03
CA ASP A 38 -3.22 12.90 5.59
C ASP A 38 -2.33 11.87 6.30
N ASN A 39 -2.52 11.70 7.61
CA ASN A 39 -1.84 10.66 8.39
C ASN A 39 -2.16 9.24 7.90
N VAL A 40 -3.42 8.97 7.52
CA VAL A 40 -3.81 7.67 6.94
C VAL A 40 -3.16 7.48 5.57
N MET A 41 -3.16 8.50 4.71
CA MET A 41 -2.54 8.46 3.39
C MET A 41 -1.03 8.23 3.46
N ILE A 42 -0.33 8.83 4.43
CA ILE A 42 1.11 8.61 4.66
C ILE A 42 1.39 7.14 4.97
N ARG A 43 0.63 6.54 5.90
CA ARG A 43 0.77 5.12 6.28
C ARG A 43 0.49 4.18 5.11
N LEU A 44 -0.55 4.45 4.32
CA LEU A 44 -0.88 3.66 3.13
C LEU A 44 0.22 3.74 2.07
N LYS A 45 0.77 4.94 1.81
CA LYS A 45 1.89 5.11 0.88
C LYS A 45 3.13 4.34 1.31
N GLU A 46 3.41 4.30 2.62
CA GLU A 46 4.53 3.52 3.17
C GLU A 46 4.30 2.01 3.02
N GLN A 47 3.10 1.52 3.32
CA GLN A 47 2.74 0.12 3.11
C GLN A 47 2.88 -0.29 1.63
N ILE A 48 2.36 0.52 0.70
CA ILE A 48 2.49 0.30 -0.74
C ILE A 48 3.97 0.22 -1.14
N LYS A 49 4.81 1.13 -0.64
CA LYS A 49 6.26 1.13 -0.89
C LYS A 49 6.90 -0.17 -0.41
N ASN A 50 6.57 -0.63 0.80
CA ASN A 50 7.12 -1.85 1.38
C ASN A 50 6.67 -3.10 0.60
N LEU A 51 5.39 -3.19 0.23
CA LEU A 51 4.86 -4.29 -0.57
C LEU A 51 5.50 -4.35 -1.97
N ARG A 52 5.66 -3.19 -2.63
CA ARG A 52 6.40 -3.11 -3.90
C ARG A 52 7.84 -3.57 -3.74
N SER A 53 8.49 -3.18 -2.66
CA SER A 53 9.85 -3.61 -2.34
C SER A 53 9.93 -5.14 -2.27
N VAL A 54 9.06 -5.78 -1.47
CA VAL A 54 8.97 -7.24 -1.35
C VAL A 54 8.77 -7.90 -2.71
N LEU A 55 7.81 -7.42 -3.51
CA LEU A 55 7.53 -7.98 -4.84
C LEU A 55 8.69 -7.81 -5.82
N ILE A 56 9.44 -6.71 -5.74
CA ILE A 56 10.63 -6.46 -6.58
C ILE A 56 11.80 -7.34 -6.14
N TYR A 57 12.04 -7.51 -4.83
CA TYR A 57 13.09 -8.36 -4.31
C TYR A 57 12.87 -9.84 -4.70
N GLU A 58 11.65 -10.34 -4.54
CA GLU A 58 11.27 -11.70 -4.95
C GLU A 58 11.45 -11.95 -6.46
N HIS A 59 11.18 -10.95 -7.30
CA HIS A 59 11.39 -11.07 -8.75
C HIS A 59 12.87 -10.95 -9.16
N LYS A 60 13.68 -10.16 -8.43
CA LYS A 60 15.10 -9.90 -8.76
C LYS A 60 16.04 -10.98 -8.21
N TYR A 61 15.67 -11.61 -7.10
CA TYR A 61 16.38 -12.72 -6.49
C TYR A 61 15.36 -13.82 -6.18
N PRO A 62 14.86 -14.54 -7.20
CA PRO A 62 14.02 -15.69 -6.94
C PRO A 62 14.84 -16.67 -6.09
N ILE A 63 14.43 -16.89 -4.85
CA ILE A 63 15.04 -17.91 -4.01
C ILE A 63 14.78 -19.24 -4.73
N ASN A 64 15.77 -19.74 -5.47
CA ASN A 64 15.78 -21.11 -5.95
C ASN A 64 15.78 -21.97 -4.70
N HIS A 65 14.60 -22.43 -4.31
CA HIS A 65 14.44 -23.45 -3.29
C HIS A 65 15.05 -24.72 -3.87
N PHE A 66 16.30 -24.99 -3.50
CA PHE A 66 16.85 -26.33 -3.56
C PHE A 66 16.37 -27.06 -2.31
N ASP A 67 15.83 -28.26 -2.58
CA ASP A 67 15.21 -29.28 -1.73
C ASP A 67 13.79 -29.05 -1.20
#